data_AF-A0A517RPE1-F1
#
_entry.id   AF-A0A517RPE1-F1
#
_cell.length_a   1.000
_cell.length_b   1.000
_cell.length_c   1.000
_cell.angle_alpha   90.00
_cell.angle_beta   90.00
_cell.angle_gamma   90.00
#
_symmetry.space_group_name_H-M   'P 1'
#
loop_
_entity.id
_entity.type
_entity.pdbx_description
1 polymer ?
#
loop_
_entity_poly.entity_id
_entity_poly.type
_entity_poly.pdbx_seq_one_letter_code
_entity_poly.pdbx_strand_id
1 'polypeptide(L)'
;MPKRACCYLFLVLCYVSLQLETVSAEEAKQKPAVDQKTNTQTYEAMLYELGAFPVNKLTRPYFNQGRPGEVYANKGRRGDVHGWLPPERVRKGGYLTASEKKRYGIPKASLPYQRYLSLIDIGTYQKTKDPLLHSIIQFVFDELHERKVKSPTPGAILSVYQPSKEWDHKFLWQLKSEALSGPDVARLYQRYRVPLLLRCLSLPEKEPENYVRFLEQISSDKGLHGGYRFEAYKQLYAWDQEQYRSGYKAFLIKQTEQTPDVLDRCFMNEALLKLGDEDCFAVVRRSLVTDPIYDVRISILRNLKKLDLQHLFLDPIQVLAEEKAKECRHYWHFGNGPGMDVGETEMYHLLKGLLFVSSKRDLSEETVQKIQHARATLEVKKQERRDASGLRGLNR
;
A
#
# COMPACT_ATOMS: atom_id res chain seq x y z
N MET A 1 18.08 -46.30 -35.41
CA MET A 1 18.65 -44.94 -35.23
C MET A 1 17.56 -44.03 -34.67
N PRO A 2 17.77 -43.06 -33.76
CA PRO A 2 18.89 -42.81 -32.83
C PRO A 2 18.41 -42.81 -31.35
N LYS A 3 18.87 -43.78 -30.52
CA LYS A 3 18.73 -43.73 -29.04
C LYS A 3 20.02 -43.33 -28.32
N ARG A 4 21.10 -43.03 -29.06
CA ARG A 4 22.43 -42.72 -28.50
C ARG A 4 22.70 -41.22 -28.31
N ALA A 5 21.92 -40.33 -28.94
CA ALA A 5 22.14 -38.88 -28.81
C ALA A 5 21.69 -38.30 -27.46
N CYS A 6 20.75 -38.95 -26.76
CA CYS A 6 20.20 -38.43 -25.50
C CYS A 6 21.15 -38.63 -24.31
N CYS A 7 21.95 -39.70 -24.31
CA CYS A 7 22.88 -39.99 -23.21
C CYS A 7 24.11 -39.07 -23.19
N TYR A 8 24.59 -38.62 -24.36
CA TYR A 8 25.71 -37.67 -24.43
C TYR A 8 25.31 -36.27 -23.97
N LEU A 9 24.08 -35.84 -24.24
CA LEU A 9 23.59 -34.52 -23.84
C LEU A 9 23.39 -34.44 -22.32
N PHE A 10 22.97 -35.53 -21.69
CA PHE A 10 22.87 -35.63 -20.22
C PHE A 10 24.25 -35.63 -19.54
N LEU A 11 25.24 -36.33 -20.10
CA LEU A 11 26.60 -36.34 -19.55
C LEU A 11 27.30 -34.97 -19.69
N VAL A 12 27.09 -34.26 -20.81
CA VAL A 12 27.61 -32.89 -20.99
C VAL A 12 26.95 -31.91 -20.01
N LEU A 13 25.64 -32.02 -19.77
CA LEU A 13 24.94 -31.18 -18.79
C LEU A 13 25.39 -31.46 -17.35
N CYS A 14 25.66 -32.72 -16.99
CA CYS A 14 26.18 -33.07 -15.67
C CYS A 14 27.65 -32.61 -15.49
N TYR A 15 28.47 -32.66 -16.53
CA TYR A 15 29.86 -32.20 -16.46
C TYR A 15 29.97 -30.67 -16.38
N VAL A 16 29.11 -29.94 -17.10
CA VAL A 16 29.00 -28.47 -16.99
C VAL A 16 28.46 -28.07 -15.61
N SER A 17 27.52 -28.84 -15.05
CA SER A 17 27.00 -28.57 -13.69
C SER A 17 28.04 -28.82 -12.60
N LEU A 18 28.85 -29.89 -12.71
CA LEU A 18 29.94 -30.16 -11.76
C LEU A 18 31.05 -29.11 -11.84
N GLN A 19 31.38 -28.61 -13.04
CA GLN A 19 32.38 -27.55 -13.23
C GLN A 19 31.89 -26.17 -12.74
N LEU A 20 30.59 -25.88 -12.87
CA LEU A 20 29.99 -24.65 -12.30
C LEU A 20 29.92 -24.69 -10.77
N GLU A 21 29.71 -25.86 -10.17
CA GLU A 21 29.75 -26.01 -8.71
C GLU A 21 31.16 -25.90 -8.15
N THR A 22 32.20 -26.39 -8.84
CA THR A 22 33.60 -26.22 -8.39
C THR A 22 34.08 -24.78 -8.54
N VAL A 23 33.69 -24.06 -9.61
CA VAL A 23 34.00 -22.62 -9.76
C VAL A 23 33.25 -21.78 -8.72
N SER A 24 31.98 -22.12 -8.41
CA SER A 24 31.20 -21.45 -7.35
C SER A 24 31.76 -21.72 -5.94
N ALA A 25 32.31 -22.91 -5.70
CA ALA A 25 32.93 -23.28 -4.42
C ALA A 25 34.35 -22.72 -4.24
N GLU A 26 35.12 -22.55 -5.31
CA GLU A 26 36.45 -21.90 -5.26
C GLU A 26 36.36 -20.37 -5.23
N GLU A 27 35.37 -19.74 -5.90
CA GLU A 27 35.10 -18.30 -5.77
C GLU A 27 34.49 -17.91 -4.42
N ALA A 28 33.93 -18.87 -3.67
CA ALA A 28 33.42 -18.65 -2.31
C ALA A 28 34.52 -18.51 -1.24
N LYS A 29 35.80 -18.77 -1.56
CA LYS A 29 36.90 -18.71 -0.56
C LYS A 29 37.72 -17.42 -0.54
N GLN A 30 37.42 -16.42 -1.38
CA GLN A 30 38.01 -15.08 -1.24
C GLN A 30 37.01 -13.97 -1.61
N LYS A 31 35.96 -13.80 -0.79
CA LYS A 31 35.37 -12.47 -0.62
C LYS A 31 35.96 -11.87 0.65
N PRO A 32 36.68 -10.73 0.60
CA PRO A 32 37.03 -10.04 1.83
C PRO A 32 35.71 -9.72 2.56
N ALA A 33 35.67 -9.99 3.85
CA ALA A 33 34.60 -9.51 4.70
C ALA A 33 34.49 -7.99 4.49
N VAL A 34 33.41 -7.54 3.83
CA VAL A 34 33.14 -6.12 3.65
C VAL A 34 33.06 -5.52 5.05
N ASP A 35 34.02 -4.67 5.37
CA ASP A 35 34.33 -4.23 6.72
C ASP A 35 33.17 -3.39 7.28
N GLN A 36 32.28 -4.02 8.07
CA GLN A 36 31.03 -3.40 8.56
C GLN A 36 31.24 -2.04 9.24
N LYS A 37 32.42 -1.80 9.84
CA LYS A 37 32.77 -0.51 10.46
C LYS A 37 32.83 0.66 9.46
N THR A 38 33.28 0.43 8.22
CA THR A 38 33.38 1.48 7.20
C THR A 38 32.02 1.86 6.60
N ASN A 39 31.08 0.92 6.53
CA ASN A 39 29.72 1.18 6.05
C ASN A 39 28.92 2.02 7.05
N THR A 40 29.02 1.73 8.35
CA THR A 40 28.31 2.50 9.40
C THR A 40 28.71 3.98 9.36
N GLN A 41 30.01 4.29 9.38
CA GLN A 41 30.48 5.68 9.35
C GLN A 41 30.03 6.42 8.09
N THR A 42 30.01 5.72 6.95
CA THR A 42 29.53 6.26 5.68
C THR A 42 28.04 6.59 5.74
N TYR A 43 27.21 5.70 6.27
CA TYR A 43 25.77 5.95 6.41
C TYR A 43 25.46 7.04 7.44
N GLU A 44 26.16 7.09 8.56
CA GLU A 44 26.02 8.20 9.51
C GLU A 44 26.36 9.55 8.85
N ALA A 45 27.42 9.61 8.05
CA ALA A 45 27.78 10.82 7.31
C ALA A 45 26.67 11.24 6.32
N MET A 46 26.06 10.31 5.60
CA MET A 46 24.91 10.57 4.73
C MET A 46 23.70 11.09 5.51
N LEU A 47 23.43 10.53 6.69
CA LEU A 47 22.35 11.00 7.57
C LEU A 47 22.59 12.43 8.05
N TYR A 48 23.83 12.77 8.46
CA TYR A 48 24.18 14.16 8.78
C TYR A 48 24.08 15.11 7.58
N GLU A 49 24.45 14.65 6.38
CA GLU A 49 24.33 15.42 5.13
C GLU A 49 22.86 15.78 4.86
N LEU A 50 21.94 14.82 5.03
CA LEU A 50 20.49 15.03 4.94
C LEU A 50 19.94 15.97 6.03
N GLY A 51 20.71 16.25 7.08
CA GLY A 51 20.28 17.03 8.24
C GLY A 51 19.51 16.21 9.27
N ALA A 52 19.60 14.89 9.23
CA ALA A 52 19.14 14.02 10.30
C ALA A 52 20.08 14.13 11.51
N PHE A 53 19.61 13.67 12.67
CA PHE A 53 20.39 13.77 13.91
C PHE A 53 20.17 12.55 14.80
N PRO A 54 21.22 11.97 15.40
CA PRO A 54 21.07 10.77 16.19
C PRO A 54 20.46 11.11 17.57
N VAL A 55 19.52 10.27 18.02
CA VAL A 55 18.77 10.48 19.26
C VAL A 55 19.68 10.47 20.49
N ASN A 56 20.73 9.64 20.47
CA ASN A 56 21.69 9.54 21.57
C ASN A 56 22.54 10.80 21.79
N LYS A 57 22.55 11.76 20.84
CA LYS A 57 23.24 13.06 20.98
C LYS A 57 22.30 14.21 21.32
N LEU A 58 21.02 13.94 21.56
CA LEU A 58 20.07 14.97 21.98
C LEU A 58 20.33 15.38 23.43
N THR A 59 20.44 16.68 23.66
CA THR A 59 20.74 17.25 24.99
C THR A 59 19.50 17.82 25.68
N ARG A 60 18.43 18.12 24.93
CA ARG A 60 17.17 18.62 25.50
C ARG A 60 16.26 17.44 25.87
N PRO A 61 15.47 17.55 26.95
CA PRO A 61 14.51 16.52 27.31
C PRO A 61 13.54 16.22 26.16
N TYR A 62 13.29 14.94 25.93
CA TYR A 62 12.33 14.46 24.94
C TYR A 62 11.48 13.33 25.53
N PHE A 63 10.29 13.14 24.96
CA PHE A 63 9.40 12.08 25.40
C PHE A 63 9.91 10.74 24.88
N ASN A 64 10.34 9.87 25.80
CA ASN A 64 10.96 8.59 25.48
C ASN A 64 10.15 7.37 26.00
N GLN A 65 9.02 7.60 26.69
CA GLN A 65 8.18 6.55 27.29
C GLN A 65 8.96 5.53 28.15
N GLY A 66 10.04 5.95 28.82
CA GLY A 66 10.88 5.05 29.59
C GLY A 66 11.84 4.17 28.76
N ARG A 67 11.99 4.46 27.47
CA ARG A 67 12.92 3.79 26.54
C ARG A 67 14.02 4.76 26.08
N PRO A 68 15.17 4.83 26.78
CA PRO A 68 16.28 5.69 26.39
C PRO A 68 16.73 5.41 24.94
N GLY A 69 17.02 6.46 24.17
CA GLY A 69 17.41 6.32 22.76
C GLY A 69 16.25 6.28 21.75
N GLU A 70 15.00 6.30 22.22
CA GLU A 70 13.82 6.38 21.36
C GLU A 70 13.06 7.69 21.59
N VAL A 71 12.54 8.28 20.52
CA VAL A 71 11.73 9.51 20.59
C VAL A 71 10.30 9.16 20.23
N TYR A 72 9.35 9.52 21.08
CA TYR A 72 7.93 9.34 20.83
C TYR A 72 7.25 10.69 20.60
N ALA A 73 6.35 10.75 19.62
CA ALA A 73 5.38 11.85 19.52
C ALA A 73 4.30 11.69 20.60
N ASN A 74 3.61 12.78 20.95
CA ASN A 74 2.59 12.90 22.02
C ASN A 74 1.41 11.89 22.00
N LYS A 75 1.39 10.93 21.08
CA LYS A 75 0.38 9.88 20.92
C LYS A 75 0.96 8.46 20.89
N GLY A 76 2.13 8.25 21.50
CA GLY A 76 2.79 6.94 21.56
C GLY A 76 3.33 6.41 20.23
N ARG A 77 3.39 7.26 19.19
CA ARG A 77 4.00 6.90 17.91
C ARG A 77 5.50 7.18 17.95
N ARG A 78 6.31 6.17 17.64
CA ARG A 78 7.75 6.33 17.47
C ARG A 78 8.03 7.39 16.40
N GLY A 79 8.96 8.27 16.71
CA GLY A 79 9.29 9.49 15.99
C GLY A 79 10.68 9.50 15.38
N ASP A 80 11.58 8.68 15.93
CA ASP A 80 12.84 8.32 15.30
C ASP A 80 12.67 7.09 14.39
N VAL A 81 13.60 6.94 13.44
CA VAL A 81 13.76 5.75 12.62
C VAL A 81 15.13 5.19 12.94
N HIS A 82 15.18 4.00 13.53
CA HIS A 82 16.40 3.32 13.96
C HIS A 82 17.37 4.22 14.77
N GLY A 83 16.85 5.02 15.71
CA GLY A 83 17.67 5.89 16.56
C GLY A 83 18.10 7.20 15.91
N TRP A 84 17.56 7.53 14.73
CA TRP A 84 17.79 8.81 14.04
C TRP A 84 16.51 9.62 13.90
N LEU A 85 16.59 10.92 14.18
CA LEU A 85 15.51 11.85 13.93
C LEU A 85 15.51 12.29 12.45
N PRO A 86 14.34 12.27 11.78
CA PRO A 86 14.22 12.77 10.41
C PRO A 86 14.53 14.27 10.34
N PRO A 87 15.10 14.75 9.23
CA PRO A 87 15.56 16.14 9.11
C PRO A 87 14.47 17.19 9.40
N GLU A 88 13.24 16.96 8.96
CA GLU A 88 12.10 17.85 9.23
C GLU A 88 11.87 18.09 10.72
N ARG A 89 11.92 17.02 11.52
CA ARG A 89 11.78 17.09 12.98
C ARG A 89 12.98 17.74 13.64
N VAL A 90 14.19 17.56 13.12
CA VAL A 90 15.38 18.23 13.63
C VAL A 90 15.29 19.74 13.39
N ARG A 91 14.81 20.16 12.21
CA ARG A 91 14.62 21.57 11.85
C ARG A 91 13.56 22.24 12.73
N LYS A 92 12.34 21.69 12.74
CA LYS A 92 11.16 22.31 13.36
C LYS A 92 11.03 21.99 14.86
N GLY A 93 11.60 20.87 15.30
CA GLY A 93 11.51 20.40 16.67
C GLY A 93 12.39 21.17 17.66
N GLY A 94 12.01 21.05 18.93
CA GLY A 94 12.73 21.61 20.07
C GLY A 94 13.85 20.73 20.61
N TYR A 95 14.34 19.75 19.84
CA TYR A 95 15.29 18.72 20.31
C TYR A 95 16.72 19.21 20.55
N LEU A 96 17.10 20.31 19.89
CA LEU A 96 18.43 20.92 19.98
C LEU A 96 18.32 22.38 20.44
N THR A 97 19.31 22.84 21.19
CA THR A 97 19.49 24.26 21.56
C THR A 97 19.90 25.09 20.34
N ALA A 98 19.78 26.42 20.44
CA ALA A 98 20.19 27.33 19.37
C ALA A 98 21.70 27.24 19.06
N SER A 99 22.54 27.10 20.08
CA SER A 99 23.99 26.94 19.91
C SER A 99 24.35 25.62 19.21
N GLU A 100 23.66 24.53 19.52
CA GLU A 100 23.85 23.25 18.83
C GLU A 100 23.38 23.32 17.38
N LYS A 101 22.21 23.91 17.10
CA LYS A 101 21.75 24.10 15.72
C LYS A 101 22.78 24.89 14.92
N LYS A 102 23.36 25.95 15.50
CA LYS A 102 24.46 26.72 14.88
C LYS A 102 25.71 25.87 14.66
N ARG A 103 26.14 25.11 15.67
CA ARG A 103 27.33 24.23 15.61
C ARG A 103 27.23 23.16 14.52
N TYR A 104 26.06 22.54 14.36
CA TYR A 104 25.84 21.47 13.39
C TYR A 104 25.36 21.97 12.01
N GLY A 105 25.12 23.28 11.87
CA GLY A 105 24.62 23.88 10.63
C GLY A 105 23.19 23.44 10.31
N ILE A 106 22.30 23.45 11.29
CA ILE A 106 20.88 23.11 11.16
C ILE A 106 20.06 24.41 11.09
N PRO A 107 19.17 24.57 10.09
CA PRO A 107 18.85 23.62 9.03
C PRO A 107 20.00 23.49 7.99
N LYS A 108 20.24 22.26 7.52
CA LYS A 108 21.10 22.03 6.35
C LYS A 108 20.46 22.63 5.10
N ALA A 109 21.28 23.07 4.15
CA ALA A 109 20.83 23.44 2.81
C ALA A 109 20.18 22.23 2.12
N SER A 110 19.25 22.47 1.19
CA SER A 110 18.67 21.39 0.39
C SER A 110 19.74 20.79 -0.51
N LEU A 111 19.77 19.46 -0.64
CA LEU A 111 20.67 18.82 -1.58
C LEU A 111 20.13 18.97 -3.02
N PRO A 112 21.00 18.93 -4.05
CA PRO A 112 20.58 18.78 -5.42
C PRO A 112 19.79 17.48 -5.62
N TYR A 113 18.80 17.47 -6.52
CA TYR A 113 17.96 16.29 -6.77
C TYR A 113 18.76 15.01 -7.07
N GLN A 114 19.82 15.12 -7.90
CA GLN A 114 20.69 13.98 -8.22
C GLN A 114 21.42 13.42 -6.99
N ARG A 115 21.75 14.27 -6.02
CA ARG A 115 22.36 13.81 -4.77
C ARG A 115 21.36 13.01 -3.96
N TYR A 116 20.10 13.45 -3.86
CA TYR A 116 19.04 12.65 -3.24
C TYR A 116 18.90 11.28 -3.91
N LEU A 117 18.86 11.22 -5.25
CA LEU A 117 18.77 9.93 -5.96
C LEU A 117 19.96 9.01 -5.64
N SER A 118 21.18 9.55 -5.57
CA SER A 118 22.37 8.75 -5.27
C SER A 118 22.37 8.10 -3.88
N LEU A 119 21.51 8.56 -2.97
CA LEU A 119 21.35 8.02 -1.62
C LEU A 119 20.28 6.93 -1.54
N ILE A 120 19.50 6.71 -2.60
CA ILE A 120 18.47 5.66 -2.66
C ILE A 120 19.12 4.38 -3.19
N ASP A 121 19.60 3.53 -2.27
CA ASP A 121 20.16 2.21 -2.60
C ASP A 121 19.29 1.07 -2.05
N ILE A 122 18.15 0.87 -2.72
CA ILE A 122 17.19 -0.18 -2.35
C ILE A 122 17.78 -1.57 -2.55
N GLY A 123 18.61 -1.76 -3.58
CA GLY A 123 19.20 -3.06 -3.90
C GLY A 123 20.15 -3.53 -2.82
N THR A 124 21.00 -2.64 -2.30
CA THR A 124 21.84 -2.95 -1.14
C THR A 124 20.99 -3.17 0.10
N TYR A 125 20.01 -2.29 0.38
CA TYR A 125 19.14 -2.47 1.54
C TYR A 125 18.38 -3.81 1.53
N GLN A 126 17.86 -4.24 0.39
CA GLN A 126 17.15 -5.51 0.28
C GLN A 126 18.05 -6.71 0.62
N LYS A 127 19.35 -6.62 0.31
CA LYS A 127 20.35 -7.66 0.60
C LYS A 127 20.84 -7.61 2.04
N THR A 128 21.07 -6.42 2.60
CA THR A 128 21.74 -6.25 3.90
C THR A 128 20.77 -6.05 5.06
N LYS A 129 19.57 -5.53 4.78
CA LYS A 129 18.60 -5.06 5.78
C LYS A 129 19.20 -4.07 6.79
N ASP A 130 20.17 -3.27 6.34
CA ASP A 130 20.87 -2.31 7.18
C ASP A 130 19.91 -1.20 7.67
N PRO A 131 19.80 -0.98 9.00
CA PRO A 131 18.86 0.00 9.57
C PRO A 131 19.22 1.46 9.30
N LEU A 132 20.51 1.77 9.14
CA LEU A 132 20.94 3.13 8.77
C LEU A 132 20.62 3.41 7.31
N LEU A 133 20.85 2.44 6.43
CA LEU A 133 20.45 2.56 5.02
C LEU A 133 18.93 2.69 4.86
N HIS A 134 18.14 1.94 5.63
CA HIS A 134 16.69 2.15 5.71
C HIS A 134 16.35 3.61 6.07
N SER A 135 17.00 4.13 7.11
CA SER A 135 16.78 5.51 7.57
C SER A 135 17.14 6.53 6.49
N ILE A 136 18.25 6.33 5.77
CA ILE A 136 18.67 7.17 4.64
C ILE A 136 17.60 7.18 3.56
N ILE A 137 17.18 6.01 3.06
CA ILE A 137 16.18 5.90 1.99
C ILE A 137 14.87 6.58 2.41
N GLN A 138 14.39 6.30 3.62
CA GLN A 138 13.17 6.92 4.13
C GLN A 138 13.30 8.45 4.20
N PHE A 139 14.39 8.96 4.78
CA PHE A 139 14.59 10.39 4.94
C PHE A 139 14.81 11.12 3.62
N VAL A 140 15.39 10.45 2.61
CA VAL A 140 15.47 11.00 1.25
C VAL A 140 14.07 11.22 0.68
N PHE A 141 13.18 10.23 0.75
CA PHE A 141 11.80 10.40 0.27
C PHE A 141 11.04 11.48 1.04
N ASP A 142 11.21 11.53 2.36
CA ASP A 142 10.56 12.54 3.20
C ASP A 142 11.11 13.95 2.87
N GLU A 143 12.41 14.12 2.64
CA GLU A 143 13.01 15.40 2.27
C GLU A 143 12.61 15.87 0.85
N LEU A 144 12.58 14.95 -0.13
CA LEU A 144 12.10 15.25 -1.48
C LEU A 144 10.68 15.85 -1.43
N HIS A 145 9.82 15.25 -0.61
CA HIS A 145 8.45 15.71 -0.40
C HIS A 145 8.38 17.04 0.35
N GLU A 146 8.92 17.08 1.58
CA GLU A 146 8.79 18.22 2.50
C GLU A 146 9.39 19.50 1.93
N ARG A 147 10.54 19.39 1.23
CA ARG A 147 11.19 20.54 0.58
C ARG A 147 10.66 20.81 -0.82
N LYS A 148 9.73 19.99 -1.33
CA LYS A 148 9.20 20.07 -2.70
C LYS A 148 10.33 20.16 -3.74
N VAL A 149 11.34 19.30 -3.59
CA VAL A 149 12.51 19.30 -4.48
C VAL A 149 12.05 18.91 -5.87
N LYS A 150 12.24 19.81 -6.84
CA LYS A 150 11.80 19.58 -8.22
C LYS A 150 12.71 18.56 -8.91
N SER A 151 12.09 17.57 -9.52
CA SER A 151 12.78 16.68 -10.45
C SER A 151 13.22 17.47 -11.68
N PRO A 152 14.46 17.26 -12.18
CA PRO A 152 14.93 17.92 -13.40
C PRO A 152 14.18 17.44 -14.66
N THR A 153 13.67 16.20 -14.63
CA THR A 153 12.91 15.60 -15.74
C THR A 153 11.81 14.69 -15.20
N PRO A 154 10.60 14.69 -15.76
CA PRO A 154 9.53 13.80 -15.32
C PRO A 154 9.95 12.33 -15.33
N GLY A 155 9.70 11.62 -14.22
CA GLY A 155 10.06 10.23 -14.01
C GLY A 155 11.52 9.97 -13.62
N ALA A 156 12.34 10.99 -13.34
CA ALA A 156 13.77 10.78 -13.00
C ALA A 156 13.97 9.82 -11.81
N ILE A 157 13.06 9.83 -10.83
CA ILE A 157 13.07 8.91 -9.68
C ILE A 157 13.06 7.42 -10.09
N LEU A 158 12.57 7.09 -11.30
CA LEU A 158 12.52 5.72 -11.80
C LEU A 158 13.91 5.13 -12.08
N SER A 159 14.96 5.95 -12.22
CA SER A 159 16.31 5.44 -12.46
C SER A 159 16.87 4.63 -11.28
N VAL A 160 16.32 4.85 -10.08
CA VAL A 160 16.69 4.13 -8.85
C VAL A 160 15.56 3.23 -8.35
N TYR A 161 14.50 3.07 -9.14
CA TYR A 161 13.38 2.22 -8.77
C TYR A 161 13.78 0.74 -8.78
N GLN A 162 13.43 0.05 -7.70
CA GLN A 162 13.46 -1.40 -7.60
C GLN A 162 12.17 -1.86 -6.91
N PRO A 163 11.49 -2.92 -7.40
CA PRO A 163 10.26 -3.40 -6.80
C PRO A 163 10.42 -3.69 -5.30
N SER A 164 9.62 -3.04 -4.47
CA SER A 164 9.68 -3.21 -3.02
C SER A 164 8.35 -2.87 -2.37
N LYS A 165 7.70 -3.84 -1.72
CA LYS A 165 6.47 -3.60 -0.95
C LYS A 165 6.61 -2.46 0.07
N GLU A 166 7.82 -2.22 0.56
CA GLU A 166 8.14 -1.18 1.52
C GLU A 166 8.28 0.21 0.88
N TRP A 167 8.87 0.31 -0.32
CA TRP A 167 9.21 1.59 -0.95
C TRP A 167 8.29 2.00 -2.09
N ASP A 168 7.52 1.07 -2.69
CA ASP A 168 6.65 1.34 -3.84
C ASP A 168 5.70 2.51 -3.58
N HIS A 169 5.13 2.61 -2.37
CA HIS A 169 4.25 3.71 -2.02
C HIS A 169 4.95 5.08 -2.02
N LYS A 170 6.24 5.15 -1.65
CA LYS A 170 7.04 6.38 -1.68
C LYS A 170 7.38 6.80 -3.10
N PHE A 171 7.75 5.85 -3.97
CA PHE A 171 7.91 6.14 -5.40
C PHE A 171 6.62 6.63 -6.03
N LEU A 172 5.50 5.95 -5.76
CA LEU A 172 4.20 6.33 -6.29
C LEU A 172 3.80 7.74 -5.85
N TRP A 173 4.05 8.07 -4.59
CA TRP A 173 3.79 9.40 -4.07
C TRP A 173 4.62 10.47 -4.79
N GLN A 174 5.91 10.22 -5.00
CA GLN A 174 6.79 11.11 -5.74
C GLN A 174 6.33 11.28 -7.19
N LEU A 175 6.04 10.18 -7.90
CA LEU A 175 5.57 10.20 -9.28
C LEU A 175 4.25 10.97 -9.43
N LYS A 176 3.30 10.81 -8.50
CA LYS A 176 2.04 11.56 -8.50
C LYS A 176 2.23 13.06 -8.26
N SER A 177 3.34 13.48 -7.66
CA SER A 177 3.67 14.90 -7.46
C SER A 177 4.26 15.57 -8.71
N GLU A 178 4.73 14.80 -9.69
CA GLU A 178 5.43 15.31 -10.89
C GLU A 178 4.49 15.76 -12.03
N ALA A 179 3.16 15.80 -11.79
CA ALA A 179 2.16 16.23 -12.77
C ALA A 179 2.30 15.54 -14.15
N LEU A 180 2.50 14.21 -14.14
CA LEU A 180 2.63 13.40 -15.35
C LEU A 180 1.32 13.37 -16.15
N SER A 181 1.41 13.68 -17.46
CA SER A 181 0.31 13.43 -18.39
C SER A 181 0.17 11.94 -18.72
N GLY A 182 -0.99 11.53 -19.23
CA GLY A 182 -1.20 10.16 -19.72
C GLY A 182 -0.14 9.69 -20.73
N PRO A 183 0.18 10.50 -21.77
CA PRO A 183 1.28 10.20 -22.69
C PRO A 183 2.66 10.09 -22.03
N ASP A 184 2.97 10.92 -21.01
CA ASP A 184 4.22 10.80 -20.25
C ASP A 184 4.30 9.46 -19.53
N VAL A 185 3.21 9.04 -18.88
CA VAL A 185 3.12 7.74 -18.21
C VAL A 185 3.30 6.60 -19.20
N ALA A 186 2.66 6.67 -20.37
CA ALA A 186 2.80 5.66 -21.42
C ALA A 186 4.26 5.52 -21.90
N ARG A 187 4.92 6.65 -22.20
CA ARG A 187 6.34 6.71 -22.61
C ARG A 187 7.26 6.15 -21.53
N LEU A 188 7.08 6.57 -20.28
CA LEU A 188 7.88 6.08 -19.14
C LEU A 188 7.66 4.59 -18.92
N TYR A 189 6.43 4.11 -19.01
CA TYR A 189 6.11 2.70 -18.86
C TYR A 189 6.77 1.84 -19.96
N GLN A 190 6.73 2.30 -21.22
CA GLN A 190 7.41 1.60 -22.32
C GLN A 190 8.93 1.51 -22.10
N ARG A 191 9.54 2.57 -21.57
CA ARG A 191 10.99 2.64 -21.30
C ARG A 191 11.41 1.78 -20.11
N TYR A 192 10.74 1.90 -18.98
CA TYR A 192 11.18 1.30 -17.71
C TYR A 192 10.47 -0.02 -17.37
N ARG A 193 9.32 -0.30 -18.01
CA ARG A 193 8.48 -1.48 -17.73
C ARG A 193 8.10 -1.64 -16.27
N VAL A 194 7.91 -0.52 -15.57
CA VAL A 194 7.56 -0.46 -14.14
C VAL A 194 6.03 -0.40 -13.99
N PRO A 195 5.35 -1.47 -13.50
CA PRO A 195 3.89 -1.50 -13.37
C PRO A 195 3.32 -0.41 -12.47
N LEU A 196 4.08 0.05 -11.47
CA LEU A 196 3.69 1.11 -10.56
C LEU A 196 3.27 2.40 -11.29
N LEU A 197 3.87 2.69 -12.46
CA LEU A 197 3.50 3.86 -13.28
C LEU A 197 2.05 3.84 -13.73
N LEU A 198 1.45 2.66 -13.89
CA LEU A 198 0.06 2.52 -14.32
C LEU A 198 -0.93 3.06 -13.26
N ARG A 199 -0.48 3.31 -12.03
CA ARG A 199 -1.24 4.01 -10.98
C ARG A 199 -1.30 5.54 -11.16
N CYS A 200 -0.59 6.06 -12.15
CA CYS A 200 -0.55 7.48 -12.50
C CYS A 200 -1.30 7.78 -13.80
N LEU A 201 -2.01 6.81 -14.39
CA LEU A 201 -2.77 7.03 -15.63
C LEU A 201 -3.83 8.12 -15.44
N SER A 202 -3.97 8.97 -16.44
CA SER A 202 -4.93 10.07 -16.48
C SER A 202 -6.00 9.80 -17.53
N LEU A 203 -7.06 10.60 -17.49
CA LEU A 203 -8.07 10.59 -18.55
C LEU A 203 -7.40 11.01 -19.89
N PRO A 204 -7.75 10.38 -21.02
CA PRO A 204 -7.34 10.84 -22.35
C PRO A 204 -7.88 12.27 -22.65
N GLU A 205 -7.05 13.08 -23.30
CA GLU A 205 -7.42 14.42 -23.79
C GLU A 205 -8.20 14.35 -25.11
N LYS A 206 -8.58 15.49 -25.72
CA LYS A 206 -9.17 15.51 -27.06
C LYS A 206 -8.10 15.10 -28.09
N GLU A 207 -8.42 14.15 -28.98
CA GLU A 207 -7.52 13.52 -29.97
C GLU A 207 -6.39 12.60 -29.40
N PRO A 208 -6.68 11.59 -28.57
CA PRO A 208 -5.66 10.83 -27.83
C PRO A 208 -5.31 9.47 -28.44
N GLU A 209 -5.43 9.27 -29.76
CA GLU A 209 -5.47 7.95 -30.42
C GLU A 209 -4.37 6.98 -29.96
N ASN A 210 -3.12 7.45 -29.89
CA ASN A 210 -1.99 6.63 -29.44
C ASN A 210 -2.08 6.27 -27.94
N TYR A 211 -2.58 7.18 -27.12
CA TYR A 211 -2.76 6.95 -25.69
C TYR A 211 -3.93 6.01 -25.40
N VAL A 212 -5.04 6.14 -26.14
CA VAL A 212 -6.18 5.21 -26.05
C VAL A 212 -5.75 3.80 -26.45
N ARG A 213 -5.04 3.63 -27.58
CA ARG A 213 -4.48 2.31 -27.96
C ARG A 213 -3.56 1.73 -26.89
N PHE A 214 -2.76 2.57 -26.24
CA PHE A 214 -1.94 2.15 -25.11
C PHE A 214 -2.80 1.65 -23.93
N LEU A 215 -3.85 2.39 -23.54
CA LEU A 215 -4.76 1.95 -22.48
C LEU A 215 -5.48 0.63 -22.84
N GLU A 216 -5.90 0.47 -24.10
CA GLU A 216 -6.52 -0.77 -24.60
C GLU A 216 -5.56 -1.96 -24.49
N GLN A 217 -4.30 -1.75 -24.88
CA GLN A 217 -3.25 -2.76 -24.72
C GLN A 217 -3.07 -3.14 -23.24
N ILE A 218 -2.93 -2.15 -22.35
CA ILE A 218 -2.73 -2.41 -20.91
C ILE A 218 -3.93 -3.12 -20.29
N SER A 219 -5.16 -2.69 -20.60
CA SER A 219 -6.37 -3.31 -20.05
C SER A 219 -6.53 -4.79 -20.47
N SER A 220 -6.01 -5.15 -21.64
CA SER A 220 -6.10 -6.51 -22.21
C SER A 220 -4.89 -7.40 -21.90
N ASP A 221 -3.80 -6.85 -21.37
CA ASP A 221 -2.56 -7.59 -21.10
C ASP A 221 -2.73 -8.57 -19.94
N LYS A 222 -2.84 -9.87 -20.24
CA LYS A 222 -2.99 -10.94 -19.24
C LYS A 222 -1.73 -11.17 -18.41
N GLY A 223 -0.57 -10.67 -18.82
CA GLY A 223 0.66 -10.69 -18.03
C GLY A 223 0.64 -9.68 -16.89
N LEU A 224 -0.26 -8.69 -16.93
CA LEU A 224 -0.44 -7.72 -15.86
C LEU A 224 -1.46 -8.16 -14.82
N HIS A 225 -1.15 -7.81 -13.58
CA HIS A 225 -2.06 -7.97 -12.47
C HIS A 225 -3.38 -7.21 -12.70
N GLY A 226 -4.51 -7.80 -12.27
CA GLY A 226 -5.85 -7.25 -12.46
C GLY A 226 -6.00 -5.79 -12.01
N GLY A 227 -5.35 -5.41 -10.90
CA GLY A 227 -5.30 -4.04 -10.40
C GLY A 227 -4.73 -3.01 -11.36
N TYR A 228 -3.66 -3.34 -12.08
CA TYR A 228 -3.07 -2.40 -13.05
C TYR A 228 -3.88 -2.30 -14.33
N ARG A 229 -4.45 -3.42 -14.76
CA ARG A 229 -5.38 -3.47 -15.89
C ARG A 229 -6.64 -2.65 -15.60
N PHE A 230 -7.11 -2.70 -14.35
CA PHE A 230 -8.24 -1.92 -13.86
C PHE A 230 -8.00 -0.41 -13.97
N GLU A 231 -6.80 0.08 -13.62
CA GLU A 231 -6.49 1.51 -13.78
C GLU A 231 -6.64 1.96 -15.23
N ALA A 232 -6.14 1.18 -16.19
CA ALA A 232 -6.30 1.50 -17.61
C ALA A 232 -7.77 1.46 -18.05
N TYR A 233 -8.50 0.43 -17.64
CA TYR A 233 -9.90 0.28 -18.02
C TYR A 233 -10.80 1.35 -17.42
N LYS A 234 -10.49 1.80 -16.21
CA LYS A 234 -11.15 2.93 -15.57
C LYS A 234 -10.99 4.22 -16.38
N GLN A 235 -9.82 4.49 -16.96
CA GLN A 235 -9.63 5.67 -17.81
C GLN A 235 -10.39 5.55 -19.14
N LEU A 236 -10.38 4.37 -19.78
CA LEU A 236 -11.14 4.13 -21.01
C LEU A 236 -12.65 4.31 -20.79
N TYR A 237 -13.20 3.73 -19.72
CA TYR A 237 -14.61 3.90 -19.36
C TYR A 237 -14.97 5.36 -19.04
N ALA A 238 -14.09 6.09 -18.35
CA ALA A 238 -14.34 7.49 -18.06
C ALA A 238 -14.27 8.39 -19.31
N TRP A 239 -13.52 7.96 -20.34
CA TRP A 239 -13.38 8.69 -21.60
C TRP A 239 -14.57 8.47 -22.53
N ASP A 240 -14.97 7.21 -22.72
CA ASP A 240 -16.15 6.84 -23.51
C ASP A 240 -16.93 5.72 -22.78
N GLN A 241 -17.98 6.12 -22.06
CA GLN A 241 -18.79 5.17 -21.31
C GLN A 241 -19.55 4.24 -22.24
N GLU A 242 -20.08 4.73 -23.37
CA GLU A 242 -20.93 3.94 -24.25
C GLU A 242 -20.13 2.80 -24.89
N GLN A 243 -18.94 3.11 -25.41
CA GLN A 243 -18.06 2.12 -26.03
C GLN A 243 -17.55 1.07 -25.03
N TYR A 244 -17.11 1.49 -23.84
CA TYR A 244 -16.36 0.60 -22.94
C TYR A 244 -17.21 -0.02 -21.81
N ARG A 245 -18.48 0.38 -21.61
CA ARG A 245 -19.32 -0.10 -20.48
C ARG A 245 -19.38 -1.62 -20.36
N SER A 246 -19.66 -2.32 -21.46
CA SER A 246 -19.83 -3.78 -21.44
C SER A 246 -18.53 -4.50 -21.03
N GLY A 247 -17.41 -4.13 -21.65
CA GLY A 247 -16.09 -4.69 -21.33
C GLY A 247 -15.64 -4.37 -19.90
N TYR A 248 -15.88 -3.14 -19.44
CA TYR A 248 -15.57 -2.69 -18.08
C TYR A 248 -16.37 -3.47 -17.03
N LYS A 249 -17.68 -3.61 -17.21
CA LYS A 249 -18.56 -4.40 -16.35
C LYS A 249 -18.10 -5.85 -16.27
N ALA A 250 -17.90 -6.50 -17.43
CA ALA A 250 -17.50 -7.90 -17.50
C ALA A 250 -16.14 -8.15 -16.79
N PHE A 251 -15.20 -7.21 -16.95
CA PHE A 251 -13.92 -7.26 -16.26
C PHE A 251 -14.07 -7.13 -14.74
N LEU A 252 -14.84 -6.16 -14.25
CA LEU A 252 -15.07 -5.98 -12.82
C LEU A 252 -15.69 -7.21 -12.18
N ILE A 253 -16.74 -7.77 -12.78
CA ILE A 253 -17.41 -8.99 -12.30
C ILE A 253 -16.41 -10.14 -12.18
N LYS A 254 -15.51 -10.27 -13.17
CA LYS A 254 -14.52 -11.35 -13.19
C LYS A 254 -13.36 -11.14 -12.22
N GLN A 255 -12.91 -9.90 -12.02
CA GLN A 255 -11.63 -9.61 -11.37
C GLN A 255 -11.73 -9.15 -9.91
N THR A 256 -12.88 -8.62 -9.47
CA THR A 256 -13.02 -8.01 -8.13
C THR A 256 -12.59 -8.97 -7.02
N GLU A 257 -13.08 -10.21 -7.01
CA GLU A 257 -12.77 -11.19 -5.97
C GLU A 257 -11.39 -11.85 -6.15
N GLN A 258 -10.82 -11.77 -7.36
CA GLN A 258 -9.53 -12.39 -7.70
C GLN A 258 -8.33 -11.46 -7.41
N THR A 259 -8.58 -10.18 -7.16
CA THR A 259 -7.54 -9.17 -7.02
C THR A 259 -6.96 -9.19 -5.60
N PRO A 260 -5.67 -9.54 -5.38
CA PRO A 260 -5.07 -9.60 -4.03
C PRO A 260 -4.92 -8.23 -3.36
N ASP A 261 -4.74 -7.16 -4.12
CA ASP A 261 -4.59 -5.82 -3.55
C ASP A 261 -5.90 -5.31 -2.93
N VAL A 262 -5.84 -4.86 -1.68
CA VAL A 262 -6.99 -4.45 -0.89
C VAL A 262 -7.63 -3.18 -1.43
N LEU A 263 -6.81 -2.20 -1.84
CA LEU A 263 -7.30 -0.93 -2.34
C LEU A 263 -7.98 -1.11 -3.70
N ASP A 264 -7.43 -1.96 -4.56
CA ASP A 264 -8.06 -2.32 -5.84
C ASP A 264 -9.42 -2.94 -5.63
N ARG A 265 -9.56 -3.92 -4.72
CA ARG A 265 -10.87 -4.52 -4.41
C ARG A 265 -11.86 -3.49 -3.89
N CYS A 266 -11.41 -2.55 -3.04
CA CYS A 266 -12.24 -1.43 -2.58
C CYS A 266 -12.78 -0.60 -3.75
N PHE A 267 -11.90 -0.19 -4.68
CA PHE A 267 -12.27 0.65 -5.82
C PHE A 267 -13.10 -0.09 -6.87
N MET A 268 -12.82 -1.38 -7.10
CA MET A 268 -13.60 -2.23 -8.00
C MET A 268 -15.02 -2.45 -7.48
N ASN A 269 -15.19 -2.71 -6.18
CA ASN A 269 -16.52 -2.79 -5.55
C ASN A 269 -17.29 -1.46 -5.63
N GLU A 270 -16.61 -0.32 -5.43
CA GLU A 270 -17.23 1.00 -5.64
C GLU A 270 -17.69 1.19 -7.09
N ALA A 271 -16.89 0.76 -8.06
CA ALA A 271 -17.24 0.84 -9.48
C ALA A 271 -18.45 -0.03 -9.84
N LEU A 272 -18.51 -1.28 -9.32
CA LEU A 272 -19.67 -2.15 -9.47
C LEU A 272 -20.95 -1.52 -8.89
N LEU A 273 -20.88 -0.93 -7.70
CA LEU A 273 -22.02 -0.23 -7.10
C LEU A 273 -22.52 0.94 -7.96
N LYS A 274 -21.61 1.68 -8.63
CA LYS A 274 -21.97 2.80 -9.51
C LYS A 274 -22.57 2.35 -10.85
N LEU A 275 -22.20 1.18 -11.36
CA LEU A 275 -22.82 0.61 -12.56
C LEU A 275 -24.28 0.23 -12.31
N GLY A 276 -24.61 -0.21 -11.08
CA GLY A 276 -25.96 -0.18 -10.55
C GLY A 276 -26.91 -1.28 -11.02
N ASP A 277 -26.42 -2.29 -11.74
CA ASP A 277 -27.23 -3.43 -12.18
C ASP A 277 -27.11 -4.65 -11.25
N GLU A 278 -28.02 -5.60 -11.39
CA GLU A 278 -28.16 -6.74 -10.48
C GLU A 278 -26.95 -7.69 -10.54
N ASP A 279 -26.32 -7.87 -11.70
CA ASP A 279 -25.10 -8.68 -11.80
C ASP A 279 -23.96 -8.04 -10.99
N CYS A 280 -23.83 -6.72 -11.08
CA CYS A 280 -22.87 -5.96 -10.30
C CYS A 280 -23.17 -6.06 -8.79
N PHE A 281 -24.43 -5.88 -8.39
CA PHE A 281 -24.83 -6.00 -7.00
C PHE A 281 -24.61 -7.41 -6.45
N ALA A 282 -24.86 -8.46 -7.22
CA ALA A 282 -24.61 -9.83 -6.81
C ALA A 282 -23.14 -10.09 -6.42
N VAL A 283 -22.18 -9.51 -7.15
CA VAL A 283 -20.76 -9.57 -6.81
C VAL A 283 -20.47 -8.80 -5.52
N VAL A 284 -21.01 -7.59 -5.37
CA VAL A 284 -20.78 -6.77 -4.18
C VAL A 284 -21.40 -7.40 -2.93
N ARG A 285 -22.60 -7.98 -3.02
CA ARG A 285 -23.26 -8.71 -1.91
C ARG A 285 -22.39 -9.89 -1.45
N ARG A 286 -21.80 -10.62 -2.41
CA ARG A 286 -20.88 -11.73 -2.12
C ARG A 286 -19.61 -11.23 -1.45
N SER A 287 -18.95 -10.21 -2.03
CA SER A 287 -17.75 -9.59 -1.47
C SER A 287 -17.99 -9.08 -0.04
N LEU A 288 -19.15 -8.50 0.23
CA LEU A 288 -19.49 -7.98 1.56
C LEU A 288 -19.50 -9.07 2.65
N VAL A 289 -19.88 -10.31 2.33
CA VAL A 289 -19.98 -11.41 3.30
C VAL A 289 -18.80 -12.39 3.25
N THR A 290 -18.01 -12.37 2.17
CA THR A 290 -16.92 -13.34 1.96
C THR A 290 -15.51 -12.74 1.90
N ASP A 291 -15.34 -11.43 1.68
CA ASP A 291 -13.99 -10.87 1.51
C ASP A 291 -13.16 -11.11 2.77
N PRO A 292 -11.93 -11.66 2.66
CA PRO A 292 -11.13 -12.00 3.84
C PRO A 292 -10.59 -10.77 4.57
N ILE A 293 -10.73 -9.57 4.02
CA ILE A 293 -10.20 -8.32 4.59
C ILE A 293 -11.33 -7.40 5.06
N TYR A 294 -11.28 -7.06 6.34
CA TYR A 294 -12.24 -6.18 7.01
C TYR A 294 -12.40 -4.84 6.29
N ASP A 295 -11.28 -4.22 5.89
CA ASP A 295 -11.25 -2.90 5.25
C ASP A 295 -12.03 -2.85 3.93
N VAL A 296 -12.08 -3.96 3.17
CA VAL A 296 -12.89 -4.05 1.95
C VAL A 296 -14.38 -4.02 2.29
N ARG A 297 -14.81 -4.82 3.27
CA ARG A 297 -16.21 -4.85 3.73
C ARG A 297 -16.64 -3.50 4.28
N ILE A 298 -15.80 -2.83 5.06
CA ILE A 298 -16.08 -1.47 5.55
C ILE A 298 -16.18 -0.47 4.40
N SER A 299 -15.30 -0.55 3.41
CA SER A 299 -15.37 0.30 2.22
C SER A 299 -16.72 0.13 1.50
N ILE A 300 -17.17 -1.12 1.31
CA ILE A 300 -18.49 -1.42 0.73
C ILE A 300 -19.60 -0.78 1.57
N LEU A 301 -19.66 -1.02 2.88
CA LEU A 301 -20.69 -0.46 3.76
C LEU A 301 -20.73 1.08 3.72
N ARG A 302 -19.56 1.73 3.67
CA ARG A 302 -19.47 3.21 3.53
C ARG A 302 -20.00 3.67 2.17
N ASN A 303 -19.68 2.94 1.09
CA ASN A 303 -20.16 3.26 -0.25
C ASN A 303 -21.68 3.04 -0.38
N LEU A 304 -22.25 2.01 0.26
CA LEU A 304 -23.70 1.83 0.33
C LEU A 304 -24.38 3.03 0.97
N LYS A 305 -23.85 3.56 2.07
CA LYS A 305 -24.36 4.79 2.70
C LYS A 305 -24.23 5.99 1.76
N LYS A 306 -23.06 6.18 1.14
CA LYS A 306 -22.74 7.32 0.30
C LYS A 306 -23.60 7.38 -0.96
N LEU A 307 -23.86 6.22 -1.57
CA LEU A 307 -24.67 6.08 -2.78
C LEU A 307 -26.14 5.86 -2.49
N ASP A 308 -26.53 5.82 -1.22
CA ASP A 308 -27.90 5.59 -0.76
C ASP A 308 -28.48 4.27 -1.34
N LEU A 309 -27.72 3.18 -1.19
CA LEU A 309 -28.05 1.83 -1.71
C LEU A 309 -28.32 0.80 -0.61
N GLN A 310 -28.25 1.18 0.67
CA GLN A 310 -28.33 0.25 1.81
C GLN A 310 -29.58 -0.66 1.83
N HIS A 311 -30.69 -0.19 1.28
CA HIS A 311 -31.95 -0.93 1.21
C HIS A 311 -31.89 -2.14 0.25
N LEU A 312 -30.99 -2.11 -0.75
CA LEU A 312 -30.79 -3.22 -1.70
C LEU A 312 -29.83 -4.31 -1.16
N PHE A 313 -29.29 -4.10 0.04
CA PHE A 313 -28.26 -4.92 0.66
C PHE A 313 -28.66 -5.39 2.07
N LEU A 314 -29.97 -5.40 2.40
CA LEU A 314 -30.44 -5.78 3.74
C LEU A 314 -30.10 -7.24 4.10
N ASP A 315 -30.22 -8.18 3.17
CA ASP A 315 -29.90 -9.58 3.44
C ASP A 315 -28.42 -9.79 3.82
N PRO A 316 -27.41 -9.29 3.07
CA PRO A 316 -26.02 -9.40 3.52
C PRO A 316 -25.72 -8.55 4.76
N ILE A 317 -26.43 -7.44 4.99
CA ILE A 317 -26.34 -6.67 6.25
C ILE A 317 -26.84 -7.52 7.43
N GLN A 318 -27.93 -8.27 7.27
CA GLN A 318 -28.45 -9.20 8.27
C GLN A 318 -27.43 -10.30 8.58
N VAL A 319 -26.82 -10.91 7.55
CA VAL A 319 -25.78 -11.93 7.73
C VAL A 319 -24.59 -11.40 8.54
N LEU A 320 -24.19 -10.15 8.30
CA LEU A 320 -23.16 -9.49 9.09
C LEU A 320 -23.61 -9.20 10.52
N ALA A 321 -24.86 -8.75 10.72
CA ALA A 321 -25.43 -8.49 12.04
C ALA A 321 -25.54 -9.76 12.90
N GLU A 322 -25.82 -10.90 12.26
CA GLU A 322 -25.87 -12.23 12.89
C GLU A 322 -24.48 -12.83 13.12
N GLU A 323 -23.41 -12.19 12.63
CA GLU A 323 -22.03 -12.68 12.70
C GLU A 323 -21.83 -14.03 11.98
N LYS A 324 -22.63 -14.27 10.93
CA LYS A 324 -22.57 -15.48 10.09
C LYS A 324 -21.77 -15.29 8.81
N ALA A 325 -21.21 -14.11 8.59
CA ALA A 325 -20.28 -13.88 7.47
C ALA A 325 -18.99 -14.69 7.66
N LYS A 326 -18.24 -14.91 6.57
CA LYS A 326 -16.92 -15.55 6.70
C LYS A 326 -16.02 -14.70 7.58
N GLU A 327 -15.12 -15.33 8.33
CA GLU A 327 -14.11 -14.63 9.11
C GLU A 327 -13.28 -13.69 8.22
N CYS A 328 -12.93 -12.52 8.74
CA CYS A 328 -12.03 -11.59 8.07
C CYS A 328 -11.01 -11.02 9.04
N ARG A 329 -9.94 -10.43 8.50
CA ARG A 329 -8.84 -9.82 9.27
C ARG A 329 -8.68 -8.35 8.93
N HIS A 330 -8.19 -7.57 9.88
CA HIS A 330 -7.78 -6.19 9.61
C HIS A 330 -6.53 -6.15 8.72
N TYR A 331 -6.51 -5.21 7.78
CA TYR A 331 -5.34 -4.91 6.96
C TYR A 331 -4.80 -3.53 7.32
N TRP A 332 -3.85 -3.49 8.26
CA TRP A 332 -3.18 -2.24 8.62
C TRP A 332 -2.02 -1.95 7.66
N HIS A 333 -2.13 -0.87 6.90
CA HIS A 333 -0.96 -0.14 6.42
C HIS A 333 -0.66 0.98 7.43
N PHE A 334 0.41 0.87 8.21
CA PHE A 334 1.36 1.93 8.59
C PHE A 334 2.30 1.47 9.73
N GLY A 335 3.60 1.40 9.43
CA GLY A 335 4.70 1.77 10.33
C GLY A 335 5.15 0.82 11.46
N ASN A 336 4.29 -0.03 12.03
CA ASN A 336 4.65 -0.81 13.24
C ASN A 336 4.27 -2.30 13.18
N GLY A 337 4.63 -2.99 12.09
CA GLY A 337 4.53 -4.46 12.00
C GLY A 337 3.10 -5.03 11.99
N PRO A 338 2.94 -6.36 11.85
CA PRO A 338 1.64 -7.02 11.84
C PRO A 338 1.10 -7.14 13.27
N GLY A 339 0.29 -6.17 13.70
CA GLY A 339 -0.69 -6.43 14.75
C GLY A 339 -1.82 -7.27 14.15
N MET A 340 -1.77 -8.58 14.37
CA MET A 340 -2.89 -9.48 14.09
C MET A 340 -3.81 -9.50 15.30
N ASP A 341 -4.87 -8.70 15.27
CA ASP A 341 -6.06 -9.07 16.04
C ASP A 341 -6.76 -10.16 15.22
N VAL A 342 -6.46 -11.41 15.56
CA VAL A 342 -7.24 -12.58 15.11
C VAL A 342 -8.50 -12.60 15.95
N GLY A 343 -9.64 -12.45 15.30
CA GLY A 343 -10.95 -12.48 15.95
C GLY A 343 -11.51 -11.10 16.26
N GLU A 344 -12.80 -10.96 15.96
CA GLU A 344 -13.69 -9.82 16.13
C GLU A 344 -13.45 -8.59 15.22
N THR A 345 -14.31 -8.59 14.20
CA THR A 345 -14.45 -7.63 13.10
C THR A 345 -15.71 -6.83 13.35
N GLU A 346 -15.80 -6.17 14.51
CA GLU A 346 -17.03 -5.50 14.92
C GLU A 346 -17.36 -4.36 13.94
N MET A 347 -18.40 -4.55 13.13
CA MET A 347 -18.96 -3.53 12.21
C MET A 347 -20.18 -2.84 12.82
N TYR A 348 -20.46 -3.08 14.11
CA TYR A 348 -21.70 -2.69 14.80
C TYR A 348 -22.09 -1.24 14.53
N HIS A 349 -21.17 -0.28 14.72
CA HIS A 349 -21.48 1.14 14.54
C HIS A 349 -21.88 1.50 13.10
N LEU A 350 -21.23 0.88 12.10
CA LEU A 350 -21.55 1.11 10.70
C LEU A 350 -22.87 0.45 10.31
N LEU A 351 -23.09 -0.80 10.72
CA LEU A 351 -24.34 -1.52 10.47
C LEU A 351 -25.54 -0.81 11.13
N LYS A 352 -25.40 -0.38 12.39
CA LYS A 352 -26.42 0.41 13.10
C LYS A 352 -26.74 1.71 12.36
N GLY A 353 -25.70 2.43 11.91
CA GLY A 353 -25.86 3.66 11.15
C GLY A 353 -26.58 3.44 9.82
N LEU A 354 -26.26 2.36 9.09
CA LEU A 354 -26.91 2.00 7.84
C LEU A 354 -28.39 1.66 8.05
N LEU A 355 -28.70 0.79 9.02
CA LEU A 355 -30.07 0.42 9.35
C LEU A 355 -30.90 1.63 9.82
N PHE A 356 -30.28 2.59 10.53
CA PHE A 356 -30.90 3.86 10.88
C PHE A 356 -31.34 4.67 9.67
N VAL A 357 -30.45 4.82 8.68
CA VAL A 357 -30.75 5.57 7.45
C VAL A 357 -31.78 4.82 6.60
N SER A 358 -31.71 3.49 6.51
CA SER A 358 -32.69 2.69 5.77
C SER A 358 -34.12 2.94 6.26
N SER A 359 -34.35 3.01 7.58
CA SER A 359 -35.72 3.14 8.12
C SER A 359 -36.35 4.52 7.94
N LYS A 360 -35.65 5.50 7.35
CA LYS A 360 -36.19 6.84 7.08
C LYS A 360 -36.84 6.95 5.71
N ARG A 361 -36.86 5.86 4.95
CA ARG A 361 -37.43 5.79 3.61
C ARG A 361 -38.86 5.27 3.67
N ASP A 362 -39.62 5.63 2.65
CA ASP A 362 -40.87 4.93 2.34
C ASP A 362 -40.51 3.55 1.78
N LEU A 363 -40.80 2.50 2.55
CA LEU A 363 -40.35 1.13 2.30
C LEU A 363 -41.52 0.17 2.45
N SER A 364 -41.45 -0.97 1.74
CA SER A 364 -42.41 -2.05 1.94
C SER A 364 -42.36 -2.55 3.39
N GLU A 365 -43.48 -3.06 3.88
CA GLU A 365 -43.61 -3.61 5.23
C GLU A 365 -42.56 -4.72 5.49
N GLU A 366 -42.34 -5.60 4.51
CA GLU A 366 -41.31 -6.64 4.56
C GLU A 366 -39.91 -6.04 4.80
N THR A 367 -39.58 -4.96 4.08
CA THR A 367 -38.27 -4.29 4.22
C THR A 367 -38.11 -3.65 5.60
N VAL A 368 -39.18 -3.06 6.13
CA VAL A 368 -39.21 -2.51 7.50
C VAL A 368 -38.98 -3.60 8.53
N GLN A 369 -39.66 -4.75 8.39
CA GLN A 369 -39.48 -5.91 9.27
C GLN A 369 -38.03 -6.42 9.23
N LYS A 370 -37.42 -6.54 8.04
CA LYS A 370 -35.99 -6.90 7.90
C LYS A 370 -35.07 -5.92 8.63
N ILE A 371 -35.32 -4.61 8.51
CA ILE A 371 -34.52 -3.59 9.21
C ILE A 371 -34.67 -3.72 10.73
N GLN A 372 -35.90 -3.89 11.22
CA GLN A 372 -36.17 -4.05 12.65
C GLN A 372 -35.51 -5.31 13.22
N HIS A 373 -35.63 -6.42 12.50
CA HIS A 373 -34.98 -7.68 12.86
C HIS A 373 -33.46 -7.53 12.93
N ALA A 374 -32.82 -6.95 11.90
CA ALA A 374 -31.38 -6.69 11.89
C ALA A 374 -30.91 -5.84 13.08
N ARG A 375 -31.69 -4.81 13.44
CA ARG A 375 -31.39 -3.97 14.61
C ARG A 375 -31.48 -4.74 15.91
N ALA A 376 -32.53 -5.55 16.08
CA ALA A 376 -32.71 -6.36 17.28
C ALA A 376 -31.52 -7.33 17.43
N THR A 377 -31.14 -8.02 16.34
CA THR A 377 -29.97 -8.91 16.33
C THR A 377 -28.68 -8.18 16.73
N LEU A 378 -28.42 -6.99 16.18
CA LEU A 378 -27.22 -6.21 16.54
C LEU A 378 -27.16 -5.86 18.03
N GLU A 379 -28.29 -5.48 18.64
CA GLU A 379 -28.31 -5.16 20.07
C GLU A 379 -28.15 -6.42 20.93
N VAL A 380 -28.75 -7.55 20.55
CA VAL A 380 -28.54 -8.85 21.21
C VAL A 380 -27.07 -9.25 21.18
N LYS A 381 -26.43 -9.23 20.00
CA LYS A 381 -25.00 -9.57 19.85
C LYS A 381 -24.07 -8.66 20.63
N LYS A 382 -24.39 -7.37 20.70
CA LYS A 382 -23.65 -6.44 21.56
C LYS A 382 -23.78 -6.77 23.04
N GLN A 383 -24.97 -7.18 23.50
CA GLN A 383 -25.18 -7.57 24.88
C GLN A 383 -24.43 -8.88 25.21
N GLU A 384 -24.52 -9.90 24.35
CA GLU A 384 -23.77 -11.16 24.48
C GLU A 384 -22.26 -10.91 24.67
N ARG A 385 -21.68 -10.00 23.87
CA ARG A 385 -20.28 -9.58 24.03
C ARG A 385 -19.99 -8.91 25.36
N ARG A 386 -20.86 -7.99 25.80
CA ARG A 386 -20.71 -7.30 27.08
C ARG A 386 -20.70 -8.30 28.23
N ASP A 387 -21.63 -9.26 28.22
CA ASP A 387 -21.73 -10.28 29.25
C ASP A 387 -20.48 -11.19 29.25
N ALA A 388 -20.00 -11.58 28.06
CA ALA A 388 -18.76 -12.36 27.91
C ALA A 388 -17.50 -11.60 28.37
N SER A 389 -17.47 -10.27 28.20
CA SER A 389 -16.36 -9.42 28.65
C SER A 389 -16.41 -9.11 30.15
N GLY A 390 -17.62 -8.98 30.72
CA GLY A 390 -17.84 -8.76 32.15
C GLY A 390 -17.48 -9.96 33.02
N LEU A 391 -17.62 -11.18 32.50
CA LEU A 391 -17.16 -12.41 33.14
C LEU A 391 -15.62 -12.51 33.24
N ARG A 392 -14.85 -11.76 32.44
CA ARG A 392 -13.37 -11.70 32.59
C ARG A 392 -12.90 -10.79 33.71
N GLY A 393 -13.78 -9.95 34.27
CA GLY A 393 -13.49 -9.07 35.41
C GLY A 393 -13.64 -9.71 36.79
N LEU A 394 -14.19 -10.93 36.87
CA LEU A 394 -14.43 -11.65 38.13
C LEU A 394 -13.43 -12.79 38.39
N ASN A 395 -12.43 -12.97 37.51
CA ASN A 395 -11.32 -13.93 37.68
C ASN A 395 -9.95 -13.21 37.75
N ARG A 396 -9.87 -12.11 38.49
CA ARG A 396 -8.61 -11.51 38.93
C ARG A 396 -8.59 -11.29 40.42
#